data_AF-A0A6J3H7G4-F1
#
_entry.id   AF-A0A6J3H7G4-F1
#
_cell.length_a   1.000
_cell.length_b   1.000
_cell.length_c   1.000
_cell.angle_alpha   90.00
_cell.angle_beta   90.00
_cell.angle_gamma   90.00
#
_symmetry.space_group_name_H-M   'P 1'
#
loop_
_entity.id
_entity.type
_entity.pdbx_description
1 polymer ?
#
loop_
_entity_poly.entity_id
_entity_poly.type
_entity_poly.pdbx_seq_one_letter_code
_entity_poly.pdbx_strand_id
1 'polypeptide(L)'
;MGEAGLQSPAFQGPRAAPTAPGFCLQPTRLQRTPGSGPVPTCTAPTLPQGRRSPQKPCHPRGCRHRLTVRAEAGQGWALSPLQSAMARRFRAELAAFFFEYDTPRMVLVRNKKVGVVFRLIQLLVLVYVVGWVFVYEKGYQTSSGLISSVSVKLKGLAVTQLPGLGPQVWDVADYVFPAQGDSSFVVMTNFIVTPKQAQGYCAEHPEGGICKEDSGCTPGKAKRKAQGIRTGKCVAFNATVKTCEIFGWCPVEVDDDIPRPALLHEAENFTLFIKNSISFPRFKVNRRNLVEEVNAAYMKTCLYHKTLHPLCPVFQLGYVVQESGQNFSTLAEKGGVVGITIDWHCDLDWHVRHCKPIYEFHGLYEEKNLSPGFNFRKPAGSETLKSPILCPWVSVPLRFT
;
A
#
# COMPACT_ATOMS: atom_id res chain seq x y z
N MET A 1 0.08 56.46 -25.54
CA MET A 1 1.09 56.71 -24.49
C MET A 1 0.51 56.07 -23.23
N GLY A 2 0.75 54.78 -22.99
CA GLY A 2 1.93 54.23 -22.26
C GLY A 2 1.61 54.34 -20.76
N GLU A 3 1.51 53.30 -19.94
CA GLU A 3 2.36 52.12 -19.69
C GLU A 3 1.48 50.99 -19.08
N ALA A 4 1.54 49.72 -19.55
CA ALA A 4 2.37 48.61 -19.01
C ALA A 4 2.21 48.40 -17.49
N GLY A 5 1.72 47.28 -16.94
CA GLY A 5 1.78 45.89 -17.39
C GLY A 5 3.04 45.20 -16.85
N LEU A 6 3.02 44.70 -15.60
CA LEU A 6 3.99 43.71 -15.14
C LEU A 6 3.39 42.77 -14.07
N GLN A 7 3.04 41.57 -14.52
CA GLN A 7 2.73 40.39 -13.73
C GLN A 7 4.04 39.76 -13.23
N SER A 8 4.08 39.35 -11.96
CA SER A 8 5.15 38.49 -11.43
C SER A 8 4.94 37.03 -11.88
N PRO A 9 6.01 36.26 -12.17
CA PRO A 9 5.90 34.92 -12.71
C PRO A 9 5.56 33.89 -11.63
N ALA A 10 4.52 33.09 -11.87
CA ALA A 10 4.25 31.86 -11.15
C ALA A 10 5.22 30.77 -11.62
N PHE A 11 5.99 30.20 -10.69
CA PHE A 11 6.85 29.04 -10.92
C PHE A 11 5.97 27.80 -11.16
N GLN A 12 5.97 27.26 -12.37
CA GLN A 12 5.31 26.00 -12.72
C GLN A 12 6.20 24.82 -12.30
N GLY A 13 5.74 24.02 -11.34
CA GLY A 13 6.28 22.70 -11.06
C GLY A 13 5.92 21.68 -12.16
N PRO A 14 6.67 20.58 -12.30
CA PRO A 14 6.51 19.65 -13.42
C PRO A 14 5.16 18.91 -13.37
N ARG A 15 4.48 18.87 -14.52
CA ARG A 15 3.24 18.09 -14.75
C ARG A 15 3.53 16.59 -14.65
N ALA A 16 2.77 15.90 -13.79
CA ALA A 16 2.69 14.45 -13.78
C ALA A 16 2.03 13.94 -15.07
N ALA A 17 2.63 12.92 -15.69
CA ALA A 17 2.08 12.22 -16.84
C ALA A 17 0.92 11.28 -16.42
N PRO A 18 -0.13 11.11 -17.24
CA PRO A 18 -1.19 10.15 -16.96
C PRO A 18 -0.74 8.73 -17.28
N THR A 19 -0.69 7.86 -16.27
CA THR A 19 -0.50 6.41 -16.41
C THR A 19 -1.74 5.74 -17.01
N ALA A 20 -1.55 4.96 -18.07
CA ALA A 20 -2.57 4.14 -18.71
C ALA A 20 -2.96 2.91 -17.84
N PRO A 21 -4.20 2.41 -17.93
CA PRO A 21 -4.64 1.23 -17.20
C PRO A 21 -4.14 -0.06 -17.88
N GLY A 22 -3.39 -0.88 -17.13
CA GLY A 22 -2.99 -2.23 -17.54
C GLY A 22 -4.15 -3.21 -17.46
N PHE A 23 -4.46 -3.85 -18.59
CA PHE A 23 -5.39 -4.96 -18.67
C PHE A 23 -4.78 -6.24 -18.08
N CYS A 24 -5.45 -6.87 -17.10
CA CYS A 24 -5.19 -8.24 -16.69
C CYS A 24 -6.03 -9.20 -17.53
N LEU A 25 -5.39 -10.06 -18.33
CA LEU A 25 -6.03 -11.18 -19.00
C LEU A 25 -5.91 -12.45 -18.13
N GLN A 26 -7.03 -13.11 -17.88
CA GLN A 26 -7.12 -14.43 -17.24
C GLN A 26 -6.48 -15.52 -18.11
N PRO A 27 -5.91 -16.60 -17.51
CA PRO A 27 -5.31 -17.69 -18.26
C PRO A 27 -6.37 -18.72 -18.69
N THR A 28 -6.52 -18.90 -19.99
CA THR A 28 -7.26 -20.04 -20.57
C THR A 28 -6.38 -21.28 -20.62
N ARG A 29 -6.96 -22.37 -20.14
CA ARG A 29 -6.44 -23.75 -20.08
C ARG A 29 -6.38 -24.36 -21.49
N LEU A 30 -5.25 -24.95 -21.89
CA LEU A 30 -5.20 -25.85 -23.05
C LEU A 30 -4.16 -26.97 -22.87
N GLN A 31 -4.60 -28.18 -23.22
CA GLN A 31 -4.01 -29.50 -23.00
C GLN A 31 -2.60 -29.70 -23.59
N ARG A 32 -1.80 -30.52 -22.91
CA ARG A 32 -0.55 -31.13 -23.40
C ARG A 32 -0.80 -32.58 -23.84
N THR A 33 -0.25 -32.95 -25.00
CA THR A 33 0.30 -34.29 -25.33
C THR A 33 1.40 -34.14 -26.40
N PRO A 34 2.33 -35.14 -26.54
CA PRO A 34 3.75 -34.88 -26.81
C PRO A 34 4.27 -35.36 -28.19
N GLY A 35 5.39 -34.77 -28.66
CA GLY A 35 6.21 -35.20 -29.81
C GLY A 35 7.21 -34.08 -30.20
N SER A 36 8.52 -34.23 -29.97
CA SER A 36 9.54 -34.83 -30.86
C SER A 36 10.25 -33.81 -31.81
N GLY A 37 11.26 -33.10 -31.30
CA GLY A 37 12.45 -32.47 -31.96
C GLY A 37 12.30 -31.59 -33.23
N PRO A 38 13.39 -31.02 -33.79
CA PRO A 38 14.55 -30.35 -33.20
C PRO A 38 14.47 -28.80 -33.35
N VAL A 39 15.32 -28.08 -32.62
CA VAL A 39 15.37 -26.59 -32.56
C VAL A 39 16.15 -26.01 -33.75
N PRO A 40 15.65 -24.99 -34.49
CA PRO A 40 16.46 -24.18 -35.37
C PRO A 40 16.95 -22.90 -34.66
N THR A 41 18.25 -22.72 -34.71
CA THR A 41 19.03 -21.52 -34.37
C THR A 41 18.83 -20.41 -35.40
N CYS A 42 18.63 -19.17 -34.93
CA CYS A 42 18.85 -17.95 -35.72
C CYS A 42 20.09 -17.21 -35.21
N THR A 43 21.01 -16.99 -36.13
CA THR A 43 22.26 -16.24 -36.06
C THR A 43 22.06 -14.72 -36.00
N ALA A 44 22.95 -14.03 -35.27
CA ALA A 44 23.31 -12.62 -35.44
C ALA A 44 24.79 -12.44 -35.00
N PRO A 45 25.49 -11.38 -35.47
CA PRO A 45 26.84 -11.51 -36.02
C PRO A 45 28.00 -11.46 -35.02
N THR A 46 29.08 -12.10 -35.44
CA THR A 46 30.40 -12.25 -34.82
C THR A 46 31.24 -10.97 -34.78
N LEU A 47 31.90 -10.76 -33.64
CA LEU A 47 33.13 -9.98 -33.46
C LEU A 47 34.03 -10.78 -32.48
N PRO A 48 35.25 -11.22 -32.84
CA PRO A 48 36.05 -12.03 -31.95
C PRO A 48 37.00 -11.20 -31.08
N GLN A 49 36.72 -11.26 -29.78
CA GLN A 49 37.62 -11.56 -28.65
C GLN A 49 39.06 -11.00 -28.64
N GLY A 50 39.27 -10.03 -27.74
CA GLY A 50 40.52 -9.90 -26.99
C GLY A 50 40.56 -10.92 -25.83
N ARG A 51 41.71 -11.58 -25.66
CA ARG A 51 42.00 -12.46 -24.50
C ARG A 51 43.05 -11.85 -23.59
N ARG A 52 42.80 -12.09 -22.30
CA ARG A 52 43.51 -11.69 -21.07
C ARG A 52 45.01 -11.98 -21.09
N SER A 53 45.77 -11.08 -20.48
CA SER A 53 47.08 -11.37 -19.87
C SER A 53 46.90 -12.02 -18.49
N PRO A 54 47.91 -12.79 -18.03
CA PRO A 54 48.30 -12.78 -16.62
C PRO A 54 49.78 -12.40 -16.42
N GLN A 55 50.01 -11.77 -15.28
CA GLN A 55 51.21 -11.56 -14.45
C GLN A 55 52.62 -11.95 -14.96
N LYS A 56 53.54 -10.98 -14.80
CA LYS A 56 55.02 -11.05 -14.65
C LYS A 56 55.44 -12.05 -13.54
N PRO A 57 56.70 -12.59 -13.46
CA PRO A 57 57.94 -11.80 -13.47
C PRO A 57 59.25 -12.48 -13.99
N CYS A 58 60.34 -11.71 -13.85
CA CYS A 58 61.78 -12.07 -13.84
C CYS A 58 62.62 -11.94 -15.14
N HIS A 59 63.52 -10.94 -15.09
CA HIS A 59 64.83 -10.82 -15.78
C HIS A 59 65.79 -11.98 -15.40
N PRO A 60 67.02 -12.15 -15.97
CA PRO A 60 67.82 -11.29 -16.87
C PRO A 60 68.51 -12.08 -18.03
N ARG A 61 69.46 -11.43 -18.74
CA ARG A 61 70.33 -11.90 -19.86
C ARG A 61 69.62 -11.75 -21.22
N GLY A 62 70.08 -10.95 -22.17
CA GLY A 62 71.45 -10.61 -22.52
C GLY A 62 71.63 -11.07 -23.95
N CYS A 63 71.48 -10.17 -24.93
CA CYS A 63 72.02 -10.32 -26.27
C CYS A 63 72.00 -8.95 -26.98
N ARG A 64 73.20 -8.41 -27.20
CA ARG A 64 73.44 -7.28 -28.11
C ARG A 64 73.08 -7.72 -29.52
N HIS A 65 72.18 -7.01 -30.19
CA HIS A 65 72.21 -6.90 -31.63
C HIS A 65 72.33 -5.43 -32.04
N ARG A 66 73.49 -5.14 -32.62
CA ARG A 66 73.82 -3.90 -33.31
C ARG A 66 73.04 -3.89 -34.62
N LEU A 67 72.03 -3.04 -34.71
CA LEU A 67 71.36 -2.68 -35.97
C LEU A 67 71.72 -1.22 -36.27
N THR A 68 72.72 -1.06 -37.11
CA THR A 68 73.01 0.18 -37.82
C THR A 68 71.95 0.39 -38.88
N VAL A 69 71.01 1.31 -38.63
CA VAL A 69 70.16 1.88 -39.67
C VAL A 69 70.73 3.24 -40.03
N ARG A 70 71.27 3.31 -41.25
CA ARG A 70 71.79 4.51 -41.89
C ARG A 70 70.59 5.32 -42.37
N ALA A 71 70.24 6.39 -41.66
CA ALA A 71 69.26 7.36 -42.14
C ALA A 71 69.98 8.34 -43.07
N GLU A 72 69.72 8.22 -44.37
CA GLU A 72 70.10 9.22 -45.36
C GLU A 72 69.31 10.51 -45.10
N ALA A 73 70.04 11.63 -45.09
CA ALA A 73 69.49 12.97 -44.93
C ALA A 73 68.73 13.36 -46.21
N GLY A 74 67.42 13.11 -46.19
CA GLY A 74 66.48 13.63 -47.17
C GLY A 74 66.23 15.12 -46.96
N GLN A 75 66.56 15.89 -48.00
CA GLN A 75 66.43 17.33 -48.17
C GLN A 75 65.18 17.94 -47.51
N GLY A 76 65.44 18.98 -46.71
CA GLY A 76 64.41 19.75 -46.03
C GLY A 76 63.59 20.61 -46.99
N TRP A 77 62.27 20.49 -46.84
CA TRP A 77 61.38 21.62 -47.11
C TRP A 77 61.43 22.49 -45.86
N ALA A 78 62.24 23.54 -45.90
CA ALA A 78 62.22 24.58 -44.88
C ALA A 78 60.83 25.23 -44.90
N LEU A 79 59.97 24.82 -43.95
CA LEU A 79 58.83 25.64 -43.55
C LEU A 79 59.41 27.01 -43.21
N SER A 80 58.97 28.04 -43.94
CA SER A 80 59.45 29.40 -43.78
C SER A 80 59.33 29.83 -42.30
N PRO A 81 60.21 30.70 -41.77
CA PRO A 81 60.27 31.05 -40.34
C PRO A 81 58.94 31.54 -39.75
N LEU A 82 57.95 31.91 -40.58
CA LEU A 82 56.57 32.19 -40.20
C LEU A 82 55.75 30.93 -39.78
N GLN A 83 55.89 29.78 -40.43
CA GLN A 83 55.04 28.59 -40.18
C GLN A 83 55.39 27.87 -38.87
N SER A 84 56.69 27.81 -38.51
CA SER A 84 57.14 27.21 -37.24
C SER A 84 56.83 28.11 -36.03
N ALA A 85 56.68 29.42 -36.24
CA ALA A 85 56.18 30.34 -35.22
C ALA A 85 54.66 30.20 -35.00
N MET A 86 53.89 30.00 -36.09
CA MET A 86 52.44 29.83 -36.03
C MET A 86 52.03 28.50 -35.37
N ALA A 87 52.72 27.39 -35.66
CA ALA A 87 52.47 26.10 -35.02
C ALA A 87 52.81 26.10 -33.51
N ARG A 88 53.84 26.85 -33.09
CA ARG A 88 54.15 27.08 -31.67
C ARG A 88 53.11 27.95 -30.99
N ARG A 89 52.63 29.01 -31.66
CA ARG A 89 51.51 29.83 -31.18
C ARG A 89 50.22 29.02 -31.05
N PHE A 90 49.86 28.21 -32.04
CA PHE A 90 48.66 27.37 -31.99
C PHE A 90 48.75 26.30 -30.89
N ARG A 91 49.93 25.70 -30.66
CA ARG A 91 50.16 24.82 -29.50
C ARG A 91 50.10 25.57 -28.17
N ALA A 92 50.55 26.81 -28.11
CA ALA A 92 50.49 27.64 -26.91
C ALA A 92 49.06 28.11 -26.61
N GLU A 93 48.28 28.48 -27.63
CA GLU A 93 46.85 28.83 -27.54
C GLU A 93 46.00 27.62 -27.16
N LEU A 94 46.29 26.44 -27.74
CA LEU A 94 45.66 25.18 -27.30
C LEU A 94 46.07 24.83 -25.87
N ALA A 95 47.34 25.04 -25.49
CA ALA A 95 47.78 24.78 -24.12
C ALA A 95 47.15 25.77 -23.12
N ALA A 96 47.00 27.04 -23.48
CA ALA A 96 46.27 28.02 -22.69
C ALA A 96 44.79 27.60 -22.57
N PHE A 97 44.13 27.25 -23.67
CA PHE A 97 42.72 26.83 -23.65
C PHE A 97 42.45 25.58 -22.78
N PHE A 98 43.37 24.60 -22.75
CA PHE A 98 43.18 23.36 -21.97
C PHE A 98 43.74 23.42 -20.54
N PHE A 99 44.72 24.29 -20.26
CA PHE A 99 45.43 24.33 -18.97
C PHE A 99 45.32 25.67 -18.23
N GLU A 100 44.53 26.61 -18.73
CA GLU A 100 44.22 27.87 -18.04
C GLU A 100 42.94 27.72 -17.22
N TYR A 101 43.03 28.05 -15.93
CA TYR A 101 41.91 28.03 -15.00
C TYR A 101 41.75 29.43 -14.39
N ASP A 102 40.73 30.13 -14.84
CA ASP A 102 40.41 31.46 -14.33
C ASP A 102 39.87 31.39 -12.91
N THR A 103 40.66 31.87 -11.94
CA THR A 103 40.22 32.08 -10.57
C THR A 103 39.85 33.56 -10.34
N PRO A 104 38.74 33.84 -9.65
CA PRO A 104 38.41 35.22 -9.29
C PRO A 104 39.49 35.82 -8.40
N ARG A 105 39.92 37.05 -8.70
CA ARG A 105 40.84 37.80 -7.83
C ARG A 105 40.15 38.12 -6.51
N MET A 106 40.66 37.56 -5.41
CA MET A 106 40.11 37.78 -4.07
C MET A 106 40.66 39.09 -3.46
N VAL A 107 39.76 39.94 -2.95
CA VAL A 107 40.15 41.16 -2.21
C VAL A 107 40.02 40.90 -0.71
N LEU A 108 41.12 41.06 0.03
CA LEU A 108 41.15 40.84 1.48
C LEU A 108 40.85 42.15 2.24
N VAL A 109 39.66 42.26 2.82
CA VAL A 109 39.28 43.41 3.67
C VAL A 109 39.61 43.12 5.13
N ARG A 110 40.59 43.83 5.71
CA ARG A 110 40.99 43.69 7.13
C ARG A 110 40.21 44.65 8.03
N ASN A 111 38.97 44.28 8.36
CA ASN A 111 38.12 45.03 9.30
C ASN A 111 37.53 44.09 10.37
N LYS A 112 37.76 44.39 11.65
CA LYS A 112 37.28 43.57 12.78
C LYS A 112 35.75 43.43 12.80
N LYS A 113 35.00 44.50 12.51
CA LYS A 113 33.51 44.47 12.54
C LYS A 113 32.95 43.58 11.43
N VAL A 114 33.43 43.76 10.20
CA VAL A 114 32.99 42.99 9.03
C VAL A 114 33.39 41.51 9.18
N GLY A 115 34.60 41.24 9.69
CA GLY A 115 35.06 39.88 9.95
C GLY A 115 34.22 39.14 11.01
N VAL A 116 33.88 39.81 12.12
CA VAL A 116 33.01 39.22 13.17
C VAL A 116 31.61 38.93 12.62
N VAL A 117 30.99 39.87 11.89
CA VAL A 117 29.67 39.66 11.29
C VAL A 117 29.69 38.48 10.31
N PHE A 118 30.70 38.40 9.44
CA PHE A 118 30.84 37.30 8.49
C PHE A 118 31.02 35.95 9.20
N ARG A 119 31.85 35.89 10.25
CA ARG A 119 32.04 34.66 11.04
C ARG A 119 30.79 34.25 11.82
N LEU A 120 30.01 35.21 12.33
CA LEU A 120 28.73 34.93 12.99
C LEU A 120 27.70 34.36 12.01
N ILE A 121 27.60 34.93 10.80
CA ILE A 121 26.71 34.40 9.75
C ILE A 121 27.14 32.98 9.38
N GLN A 122 28.44 32.74 9.18
CA GLN A 122 28.96 31.40 8.92
C GLN A 122 28.63 30.41 10.05
N LEU A 123 28.78 30.82 11.30
CA LEU A 123 28.44 30.00 12.46
C LEU A 123 26.93 29.69 12.50
N LEU A 124 26.07 30.69 12.24
CA LEU A 124 24.62 30.51 12.20
C LEU A 124 24.23 29.50 11.12
N VAL A 125 24.77 29.65 9.91
CA VAL A 125 24.53 28.72 8.80
C VAL A 125 25.02 27.32 9.16
N LEU A 126 26.20 27.19 9.78
CA LEU A 126 26.74 25.91 10.22
C LEU A 126 25.84 25.24 11.26
N VAL A 127 25.38 25.99 12.27
CA VAL A 127 24.47 25.49 13.31
C VAL A 127 23.14 25.05 12.70
N TYR A 128 22.60 25.81 11.74
CA TYR A 128 21.38 25.41 11.03
C TYR A 128 21.58 24.11 10.24
N VAL A 129 22.64 24.01 9.44
CA VAL A 129 22.91 22.80 8.64
C VAL A 129 23.13 21.59 9.55
N VAL A 130 23.96 21.70 10.58
CA VAL A 130 24.26 20.57 11.47
C VAL A 130 23.05 20.21 12.35
N GLY A 131 22.43 21.20 12.99
CA GLY A 131 21.34 20.98 13.94
C GLY A 131 20.03 20.58 13.25
N TRP A 132 19.61 21.32 12.23
CA TRP A 132 18.35 21.06 11.55
C TRP A 132 18.49 19.94 10.51
N VAL A 133 19.37 20.11 9.52
CA VAL A 133 19.43 19.20 8.37
C VAL A 133 20.02 17.84 8.75
N PHE A 134 21.12 17.83 9.50
CA PHE A 134 21.77 16.56 9.86
C PHE A 134 21.13 15.89 11.07
N VAL A 135 20.89 16.60 12.18
CA VAL A 135 20.40 15.97 13.41
C VAL A 135 18.89 15.81 13.43
N TYR A 136 18.12 16.87 13.15
CA TYR A 136 16.66 16.83 13.25
C TYR A 136 16.00 16.07 12.09
N GLU A 137 16.31 16.45 10.84
CA GLU A 137 15.78 15.79 9.63
C GLU A 137 16.49 14.46 9.31
N LYS A 138 17.54 14.10 10.08
CA LYS A 138 18.37 12.92 9.83
C LYS A 138 18.86 12.82 8.38
N GLY A 139 19.26 13.94 7.76
CA GLY A 139 19.65 13.99 6.34
C GLY A 139 20.87 13.14 5.95
N TYR A 140 21.56 12.53 6.92
CA TYR A 140 22.60 11.53 6.68
C TYR A 140 22.04 10.12 6.44
N GLN A 141 20.79 9.86 6.86
CA GLN A 141 20.12 8.58 6.69
C GLN A 141 19.43 8.52 5.34
N THR A 142 19.33 7.30 4.83
CA THR A 142 18.51 7.00 3.66
C THR A 142 17.23 6.35 4.12
N SER A 143 16.06 6.88 3.75
CA SER A 143 14.79 6.22 4.04
C SER A 143 14.42 5.20 2.95
N SER A 144 13.64 4.18 3.33
CA SER A 144 13.08 3.20 2.40
C SER A 144 11.70 2.77 2.85
N GLY A 145 10.79 2.55 1.90
CA GLY A 145 9.51 1.92 2.20
C GLY A 145 9.69 0.49 2.72
N LEU A 146 8.78 0.07 3.60
CA LEU A 146 8.70 -1.30 4.07
C LEU A 146 7.71 -2.11 3.23
N ILE A 147 7.95 -3.41 3.13
CA ILE A 147 6.95 -4.38 2.66
C ILE A 147 6.39 -5.07 3.89
N SER A 148 5.07 -5.07 4.04
CA SER A 148 4.39 -5.74 5.16
C SER A 148 3.54 -6.91 4.69
N SER A 149 3.43 -7.91 5.55
CA SER A 149 2.49 -9.02 5.44
C SER A 149 1.79 -9.17 6.77
N VAL A 150 0.46 -9.15 6.75
CA VAL A 150 -0.39 -9.27 7.94
C VAL A 150 -1.21 -10.54 7.80
N SER A 151 -1.29 -11.31 8.87
CA SER A 151 -2.21 -12.42 9.01
C SER A 151 -2.92 -12.32 10.35
N VAL A 152 -4.24 -12.45 10.32
CA VAL A 152 -5.08 -12.34 11.51
C VAL A 152 -5.70 -13.67 11.87
N LYS A 153 -5.95 -13.87 13.16
CA LYS A 153 -6.70 -15.01 13.67
C LYS A 153 -7.63 -14.53 14.78
N LEU A 154 -8.93 -14.71 14.59
CA LEU A 154 -9.91 -14.46 15.65
C LEU A 154 -10.13 -15.70 16.51
N LYS A 155 -10.53 -15.47 17.77
CA LYS A 155 -11.07 -16.49 18.66
C LYS A 155 -12.21 -15.90 19.48
N GLY A 156 -13.29 -16.66 19.57
CA GLY A 156 -14.51 -16.31 20.27
C GLY A 156 -15.55 -17.39 20.03
N LEU A 157 -16.52 -17.48 20.93
CA LEU A 157 -17.71 -18.29 20.75
C LEU A 157 -18.88 -17.45 21.22
N ALA A 158 -19.97 -17.49 20.47
CA ALA A 158 -21.20 -16.82 20.87
C ALA A 158 -22.38 -17.79 20.75
N VAL A 159 -23.37 -17.59 21.59
CA VAL A 159 -24.61 -18.38 21.56
C VAL A 159 -25.76 -17.43 21.36
N THR A 160 -26.61 -17.73 20.39
CA THR A 160 -27.83 -16.96 20.12
C THR A 160 -29.06 -17.86 20.24
N GLN A 161 -30.14 -17.33 20.80
CA GLN A 161 -31.43 -18.00 20.88
C GLN A 161 -32.41 -17.31 19.93
N LEU A 162 -32.53 -17.80 18.70
CA LEU A 162 -33.47 -17.23 17.72
C LEU A 162 -34.83 -17.92 17.80
N PRO A 163 -35.94 -17.17 17.77
CA PRO A 163 -37.27 -17.74 17.66
C PRO A 163 -37.38 -18.50 16.34
N GLY A 164 -37.63 -19.82 16.41
CA GLY A 164 -37.81 -20.69 15.24
C GLY A 164 -36.57 -21.51 14.82
N LEU A 165 -35.35 -21.12 15.20
CA LEU A 165 -34.11 -21.87 14.92
C LEU A 165 -33.53 -22.58 16.15
N GLY A 166 -33.92 -22.16 17.36
CA GLY A 166 -33.41 -22.74 18.61
C GLY A 166 -32.03 -22.17 19.01
N PRO A 167 -31.37 -22.76 20.03
CA PRO A 167 -30.04 -22.32 20.44
C PRO A 167 -29.00 -22.70 19.38
N GLN A 168 -28.28 -21.71 18.87
CA GLN A 168 -27.20 -21.89 17.90
C GLN A 168 -25.89 -21.33 18.43
N VAL A 169 -24.83 -22.11 18.27
CA VAL A 169 -23.45 -21.70 18.58
C VAL A 169 -22.81 -21.15 17.31
N TRP A 170 -22.13 -20.02 17.44
CA TRP A 170 -21.40 -19.36 16.37
C TRP A 170 -19.91 -19.42 16.66
N ASP A 171 -19.15 -19.93 15.69
CA ASP A 171 -17.70 -20.03 15.76
C ASP A 171 -17.00 -19.15 14.71
N VAL A 172 -15.68 -19.11 14.76
CA VAL A 172 -14.82 -18.28 13.89
C VAL A 172 -15.11 -18.48 12.40
N ALA A 173 -15.45 -19.70 11.96
CA ALA A 173 -15.78 -20.01 10.57
C ALA A 173 -17.13 -19.41 10.13
N ASP A 174 -18.04 -19.16 11.07
CA ASP A 174 -19.38 -18.65 10.78
C ASP A 174 -19.42 -17.12 10.75
N TYR A 175 -18.71 -16.45 11.66
CA TYR A 175 -18.79 -14.99 11.81
C TYR A 175 -17.59 -14.22 11.24
N VAL A 176 -16.50 -14.87 10.83
CA VAL A 176 -15.32 -14.19 10.25
C VAL A 176 -15.23 -14.36 8.74
N PHE A 177 -15.07 -13.25 8.03
CA PHE A 177 -14.87 -13.24 6.58
C PHE A 177 -13.76 -12.27 6.16
N PRO A 178 -12.97 -12.58 5.12
CA PRO A 178 -12.76 -13.90 4.56
C PRO A 178 -11.98 -14.79 5.55
N ALA A 179 -12.26 -16.10 5.59
CA ALA A 179 -11.68 -17.00 6.60
C ALA A 179 -10.16 -17.19 6.48
N GLN A 180 -9.55 -16.75 5.38
CA GLN A 180 -8.12 -16.83 5.11
C GLN A 180 -7.27 -15.94 6.06
N GLY A 181 -7.88 -14.94 6.71
CA GLY A 181 -7.17 -14.09 7.67
C GLY A 181 -6.17 -13.14 7.01
N ASP A 182 -6.68 -12.31 6.08
CA ASP A 182 -5.93 -11.24 5.40
C ASP A 182 -5.91 -9.94 6.24
N SER A 183 -5.20 -8.92 5.77
CA SER A 183 -5.14 -7.55 6.31
C SER A 183 -6.51 -6.87 6.46
N SER A 184 -7.50 -7.26 5.64
CA SER A 184 -8.88 -6.81 5.74
C SER A 184 -9.76 -8.00 6.10
N PHE A 185 -10.44 -7.92 7.24
CA PHE A 185 -11.37 -8.94 7.67
C PHE A 185 -12.60 -8.31 8.31
N VAL A 186 -13.56 -9.17 8.56
CA VAL A 186 -14.94 -8.80 8.78
C VAL A 186 -15.49 -9.71 9.86
N VAL A 187 -16.04 -9.14 10.92
CA VAL A 187 -16.59 -9.85 12.09
C VAL A 187 -18.07 -9.51 12.18
N MET A 188 -18.91 -10.49 11.91
CA MET A 188 -20.36 -10.35 12.01
C MET A 188 -20.76 -10.11 13.47
N THR A 189 -21.52 -9.04 13.70
CA THR A 189 -22.01 -8.62 15.03
C THR A 189 -23.52 -8.72 15.14
N ASN A 190 -24.22 -8.62 14.01
CA ASN A 190 -25.66 -8.77 13.93
C ASN A 190 -26.02 -9.47 12.62
N PHE A 191 -27.22 -10.04 12.51
CA PHE A 191 -27.68 -10.65 11.28
C PHE A 191 -29.20 -10.76 11.16
N ILE A 192 -29.67 -10.78 9.92
CA ILE A 192 -31.03 -11.03 9.48
C ILE A 192 -30.98 -12.26 8.59
N VAL A 193 -31.74 -13.30 8.97
CA VAL A 193 -31.81 -14.57 8.23
C VAL A 193 -33.11 -14.61 7.46
N THR A 194 -33.05 -14.91 6.17
CA THR A 194 -34.23 -15.32 5.39
C THR A 194 -34.11 -16.81 5.07
N PRO A 195 -34.73 -17.69 5.87
CA PRO A 195 -34.59 -19.13 5.71
C PRO A 195 -35.37 -19.65 4.50
N LYS A 196 -34.92 -20.78 3.95
CA LYS A 196 -35.61 -21.56 2.89
C LYS A 196 -35.91 -20.75 1.62
N GLN A 197 -34.96 -19.93 1.19
CA GLN A 197 -35.11 -19.25 -0.09
C GLN A 197 -34.96 -20.23 -1.26
N ALA A 198 -35.93 -20.23 -2.15
CA ALA A 198 -35.95 -21.00 -3.39
C ALA A 198 -36.34 -20.11 -4.56
N GLN A 199 -35.91 -20.46 -5.77
CA GLN A 199 -36.36 -19.75 -6.96
C GLN A 199 -37.85 -20.00 -7.19
N GLY A 200 -38.63 -18.92 -7.26
CA GLY A 200 -40.07 -19.01 -7.42
C GLY A 200 -40.70 -17.66 -7.71
N TYR A 201 -42.03 -17.64 -7.57
CA TYR A 201 -42.85 -16.44 -7.71
C TYR A 201 -43.34 -15.99 -6.34
N CYS A 202 -43.09 -14.74 -5.99
CA CYS A 202 -43.54 -14.16 -4.73
C CYS A 202 -43.75 -12.66 -4.85
N ALA A 203 -44.47 -12.10 -3.87
CA ALA A 203 -44.67 -10.67 -3.75
C ALA A 203 -43.35 -9.95 -3.43
N GLU A 204 -43.03 -8.88 -4.17
CA GLU A 204 -41.87 -8.01 -3.91
C GLU A 204 -42.02 -7.29 -2.57
N HIS A 205 -40.90 -6.93 -1.93
CA HIS A 205 -40.93 -6.14 -0.70
C HIS A 205 -41.55 -4.74 -0.93
N PRO A 206 -42.31 -4.16 0.02
CA PRO A 206 -43.01 -2.89 -0.17
C PRO A 206 -42.12 -1.69 -0.57
N GLU A 207 -40.82 -1.69 -0.23
CA GLU A 207 -39.88 -0.67 -0.72
C GLU A 207 -39.72 -0.64 -2.25
N GLY A 208 -40.00 -1.75 -2.93
CA GLY A 208 -40.02 -1.84 -4.39
C GLY A 208 -41.19 -1.08 -5.02
N GLY A 209 -42.19 -0.71 -4.22
CA GLY A 209 -43.38 0.03 -4.62
C GLY A 209 -44.66 -0.79 -4.47
N ILE A 210 -45.70 -0.14 -3.96
CA ILE A 210 -47.03 -0.69 -3.74
C ILE A 210 -47.83 -0.65 -5.06
N CYS A 211 -48.63 -1.68 -5.33
CA CYS A 211 -49.56 -1.73 -6.45
C CYS A 211 -51.01 -1.86 -5.97
N LYS A 212 -51.96 -1.40 -6.77
CA LYS A 212 -53.40 -1.62 -6.54
C LYS A 212 -54.00 -2.60 -7.55
N GLU A 213 -53.53 -2.50 -8.79
CA GLU A 213 -53.96 -3.26 -9.95
C GLU A 213 -52.74 -3.76 -10.73
N ASP A 214 -52.93 -4.80 -11.54
CA ASP A 214 -51.88 -5.41 -12.37
C ASP A 214 -51.26 -4.42 -13.37
N SER A 215 -52.03 -3.42 -13.82
CA SER A 215 -51.57 -2.33 -14.70
C SER A 215 -50.41 -1.51 -14.11
N GLY A 216 -50.30 -1.45 -12.78
CA GLY A 216 -49.22 -0.77 -12.07
C GLY A 216 -47.89 -1.53 -12.08
N CYS A 217 -47.90 -2.80 -12.47
CA CYS A 217 -46.74 -3.66 -12.52
C CYS A 217 -46.32 -3.89 -13.97
N THR A 218 -45.29 -3.17 -14.43
CA THR A 218 -44.73 -3.39 -15.77
C THR A 218 -43.90 -4.68 -15.79
N PRO A 219 -44.22 -5.66 -16.65
CA PRO A 219 -43.41 -6.87 -16.79
C PRO A 219 -42.05 -6.54 -17.40
N GLY A 220 -41.03 -7.30 -17.02
CA GLY A 220 -39.68 -7.20 -17.61
C GLY A 220 -38.59 -6.85 -16.61
N LYS A 221 -37.57 -6.11 -17.07
CA LYS A 221 -36.27 -5.98 -16.39
C LYS A 221 -36.39 -5.45 -14.96
N ALA A 222 -35.58 -6.03 -14.08
CA ALA A 222 -35.45 -5.62 -12.69
C ALA A 222 -35.04 -4.13 -12.57
N LYS A 223 -35.72 -3.39 -11.70
CA LYS A 223 -35.31 -2.03 -11.32
C LYS A 223 -34.08 -2.08 -10.40
N ARG A 224 -33.37 -0.97 -10.22
CA ARG A 224 -32.15 -0.91 -9.38
C ARG A 224 -32.32 -1.41 -7.94
N LYS A 225 -33.52 -1.25 -7.37
CA LYS A 225 -33.87 -1.73 -6.02
C LYS A 225 -34.70 -3.03 -6.02
N ALA A 226 -34.94 -3.62 -7.19
CA ALA A 226 -35.80 -4.79 -7.28
C ALA A 226 -35.06 -6.05 -6.81
N GLN A 227 -35.75 -6.89 -6.04
CA GLN A 227 -35.23 -8.17 -5.55
C GLN A 227 -35.42 -9.31 -6.56
N GLY A 228 -36.07 -9.04 -7.69
CA GLY A 228 -36.31 -9.98 -8.77
C GLY A 228 -36.85 -9.31 -10.04
N ILE A 229 -37.30 -10.14 -10.99
CA ILE A 229 -37.85 -9.71 -12.29
C ILE A 229 -39.37 -9.67 -12.18
N ARG A 230 -39.99 -8.52 -12.48
CA ARG A 230 -41.46 -8.37 -12.36
C ARG A 230 -42.19 -9.15 -13.43
N THR A 231 -43.21 -9.92 -13.03
CA THR A 231 -44.07 -10.69 -13.93
C THR A 231 -45.21 -9.87 -14.52
N GLY A 232 -45.56 -8.75 -13.86
CA GLY A 232 -46.65 -7.86 -14.26
C GLY A 232 -47.97 -8.06 -13.51
N LYS A 233 -48.00 -8.96 -12.51
CA LYS A 233 -49.17 -9.15 -11.63
C LYS A 233 -49.02 -8.40 -10.32
N CYS A 234 -50.13 -7.95 -9.75
CA CYS A 234 -50.21 -7.32 -8.44
C CYS A 234 -50.77 -8.32 -7.41
N VAL A 235 -49.93 -8.76 -6.48
CA VAL A 235 -50.25 -9.81 -5.50
C VAL A 235 -50.23 -9.23 -4.08
N ALA A 236 -50.94 -9.89 -3.16
CA ALA A 236 -50.93 -9.48 -1.75
C ALA A 236 -49.60 -9.89 -1.10
N PHE A 237 -48.88 -8.91 -0.53
CA PHE A 237 -47.69 -9.17 0.30
C PHE A 237 -48.14 -9.50 1.73
N ASN A 238 -49.00 -8.66 2.29
CA ASN A 238 -49.66 -8.84 3.59
C ASN A 238 -51.16 -8.56 3.45
N ALA A 239 -51.94 -8.77 4.52
CA ALA A 239 -53.39 -8.55 4.52
C ALA A 239 -53.80 -7.12 4.09
N THR A 240 -52.95 -6.13 4.31
CA THR A 240 -53.21 -4.70 4.03
C THR A 240 -52.48 -4.14 2.81
N VAL A 241 -51.40 -4.77 2.34
CA VAL A 241 -50.50 -4.21 1.31
C VAL A 241 -50.34 -5.19 0.14
N LYS A 242 -50.52 -4.68 -1.07
CA LYS A 242 -50.26 -5.41 -2.32
C LYS A 242 -49.03 -4.86 -3.03
N THR A 243 -48.20 -5.75 -3.57
CA THR A 243 -46.96 -5.42 -4.28
C THR A 243 -46.86 -6.23 -5.56
N CYS A 244 -45.96 -5.85 -6.46
CA CYS A 244 -45.79 -6.56 -7.71
C CYS A 244 -45.22 -7.97 -7.47
N GLU A 245 -45.71 -8.95 -8.21
CA GLU A 245 -45.13 -10.30 -8.23
C GLU A 245 -43.80 -10.27 -8.98
N ILE A 246 -42.79 -10.92 -8.39
CA ILE A 246 -41.46 -11.08 -8.96
C ILE A 246 -41.10 -12.56 -9.10
N PHE A 247 -40.31 -12.86 -10.12
CA PHE A 247 -39.56 -14.10 -10.23
C PHE A 247 -38.15 -13.90 -9.68
N GLY A 248 -37.79 -14.65 -8.64
CA GLY A 248 -36.54 -14.46 -7.91
C GLY A 248 -36.40 -15.43 -6.73
N TRP A 249 -35.58 -15.06 -5.75
CA TRP A 249 -35.42 -15.82 -4.51
C TRP A 249 -36.58 -15.52 -3.56
N CYS A 250 -37.38 -16.54 -3.28
CA CYS A 250 -38.61 -16.48 -2.50
C CYS A 250 -38.51 -17.39 -1.25
N PRO A 251 -38.97 -16.96 -0.07
CA PRO A 251 -39.56 -15.66 0.22
C PRO A 251 -38.53 -14.53 0.15
N VAL A 252 -39.00 -13.32 -0.15
CA VAL A 252 -38.16 -12.13 -0.24
C VAL A 252 -37.61 -11.76 1.14
N GLU A 253 -36.39 -11.21 1.18
CA GLU A 253 -35.82 -10.67 2.41
C GLU A 253 -36.70 -9.52 2.97
N VAL A 254 -36.90 -9.53 4.28
CA VAL A 254 -37.60 -8.46 5.00
C VAL A 254 -36.59 -7.84 5.96
N ASP A 255 -36.15 -6.62 5.66
CA ASP A 255 -35.13 -5.89 6.41
C ASP A 255 -35.63 -4.58 7.03
N ASP A 256 -36.96 -4.45 7.19
CA ASP A 256 -37.61 -3.30 7.83
C ASP A 256 -37.09 -3.05 9.26
N ASP A 257 -36.90 -4.12 10.02
CA ASP A 257 -36.49 -4.08 11.42
C ASP A 257 -35.16 -4.80 11.64
N ILE A 258 -34.13 -4.02 11.96
CA ILE A 258 -32.84 -4.55 12.40
C ILE A 258 -32.96 -5.00 13.87
N PRO A 259 -32.57 -6.24 14.22
CA PRO A 259 -32.61 -6.71 15.61
C PRO A 259 -31.82 -5.80 16.54
N ARG A 260 -32.47 -5.37 17.64
CA ARG A 260 -31.91 -4.52 18.69
C ARG A 260 -32.27 -5.11 20.07
N PRO A 261 -31.30 -5.40 20.95
CA PRO A 261 -29.85 -5.24 20.79
C PRO A 261 -29.27 -6.19 19.74
N ALA A 262 -28.02 -5.94 19.32
CA ALA A 262 -27.31 -6.79 18.36
C ALA A 262 -27.23 -8.25 18.84
N LEU A 263 -27.48 -9.21 17.93
CA LEU A 263 -27.56 -10.64 18.27
C LEU A 263 -26.24 -11.20 18.84
N LEU A 264 -25.09 -10.81 18.28
CA LEU A 264 -23.76 -11.27 18.73
C LEU A 264 -23.07 -10.21 19.59
N HIS A 265 -23.70 -9.79 20.69
CA HIS A 265 -23.10 -8.86 21.64
C HIS A 265 -21.81 -9.40 22.28
N GLU A 266 -21.69 -10.72 22.44
CA GLU A 266 -20.46 -11.41 22.91
C GLU A 266 -19.22 -11.14 22.04
N ALA A 267 -19.41 -10.64 20.81
CA ALA A 267 -18.31 -10.27 19.94
C ALA A 267 -17.41 -9.18 20.54
N GLU A 268 -17.89 -8.41 21.52
CA GLU A 268 -17.08 -7.43 22.27
C GLU A 268 -15.90 -8.11 23.01
N ASN A 269 -16.12 -9.34 23.48
CA ASN A 269 -15.16 -10.14 24.23
C ASN A 269 -14.26 -11.02 23.35
N PHE A 270 -14.45 -10.98 22.03
CA PHE A 270 -13.62 -11.78 21.14
C PHE A 270 -12.19 -11.25 21.09
N THR A 271 -11.27 -12.17 20.86
CA THR A 271 -9.84 -11.87 20.79
C THR A 271 -9.34 -11.96 19.36
N LEU A 272 -8.65 -10.92 18.93
CA LEU A 272 -7.99 -10.79 17.65
C LEU A 272 -6.49 -10.96 17.86
N PHE A 273 -5.90 -11.96 17.22
CA PHE A 273 -4.46 -12.14 17.18
C PHE A 273 -3.89 -11.69 15.85
N ILE A 274 -2.97 -10.72 15.88
CA ILE A 274 -2.35 -10.15 14.67
C ILE A 274 -0.91 -10.63 14.56
N LYS A 275 -0.58 -11.30 13.46
CA LYS A 275 0.80 -11.58 13.05
C LYS A 275 1.18 -10.60 11.95
N ASN A 276 2.20 -9.79 12.20
CA ASN A 276 2.74 -8.87 11.22
C ASN A 276 4.23 -9.17 11.00
N SER A 277 4.61 -9.31 9.73
CA SER A 277 5.99 -9.44 9.29
C SER A 277 6.31 -8.30 8.35
N ILE A 278 7.42 -7.61 8.60
CA ILE A 278 7.91 -6.53 7.76
C ILE A 278 9.28 -6.87 7.20
N SER A 279 9.56 -6.36 6.01
CA SER A 279 10.85 -6.44 5.35
C SER A 279 11.24 -5.06 4.84
N PHE A 280 12.48 -4.67 5.09
CA PHE A 280 13.13 -3.54 4.45
C PHE A 280 14.07 -4.08 3.36
N PRO A 281 13.62 -4.22 2.10
CA PRO A 281 14.39 -4.93 1.07
C PRO A 281 15.73 -4.24 0.78
N ARG A 282 15.74 -2.90 0.85
CA ARG A 282 16.93 -2.07 0.63
C ARG A 282 18.03 -2.35 1.67
N PHE A 283 17.63 -2.51 2.93
CA PHE A 283 18.55 -2.76 4.06
C PHE A 283 18.73 -4.24 4.37
N LYS A 284 17.98 -5.13 3.70
CA LYS A 284 17.95 -6.58 3.91
C LYS A 284 17.63 -6.98 5.36
N VAL A 285 16.80 -6.18 6.04
CA VAL A 285 16.34 -6.43 7.42
C VAL A 285 14.91 -6.92 7.40
N ASN A 286 14.66 -8.05 8.05
CA ASN A 286 13.32 -8.61 8.25
C ASN A 286 12.98 -8.58 9.74
N ARG A 287 11.77 -8.14 10.08
CA ARG A 287 11.30 -8.03 11.46
C ARG A 287 9.86 -8.54 11.58
N ARG A 288 9.46 -8.91 12.80
CA ARG A 288 8.09 -9.37 13.12
C ARG A 288 7.63 -8.68 14.40
N ASN A 289 6.31 -8.55 14.57
CA ASN A 289 5.75 -7.97 15.79
C ASN A 289 5.90 -8.87 17.03
N LEU A 290 6.09 -10.18 16.84
CA LEU A 290 6.50 -11.09 17.90
C LEU A 290 8.01 -10.89 18.18
N VAL A 291 8.33 -9.81 18.89
CA VAL A 291 9.69 -9.47 19.30
C VAL A 291 10.20 -10.42 20.39
N GLU A 292 11.50 -10.37 20.69
CA GLU A 292 12.16 -11.30 21.61
C GLU A 292 11.59 -11.26 23.05
N GLU A 293 10.96 -10.16 23.44
CA GLU A 293 10.28 -10.00 24.73
C GLU A 293 8.93 -10.78 24.79
N VAL A 294 8.37 -11.13 23.63
CA VAL A 294 7.08 -11.83 23.51
C VAL A 294 7.31 -13.34 23.56
N ASN A 295 7.38 -13.87 24.78
CA ASN A 295 7.57 -15.30 25.04
C ASN A 295 6.26 -16.09 25.04
N ALA A 296 6.35 -17.43 24.92
CA ALA A 296 5.18 -18.31 24.95
C ALA A 296 4.37 -18.20 26.27
N ALA A 297 5.03 -17.93 27.40
CA ALA A 297 4.36 -17.69 28.67
C ALA A 297 3.57 -16.37 28.65
N TYR A 298 4.18 -15.29 28.14
CA TYR A 298 3.54 -13.98 27.99
C TYR A 298 2.33 -14.07 27.04
N MET A 299 2.47 -14.78 25.93
CA MET A 299 1.40 -14.99 24.94
C MET A 299 0.15 -15.71 25.47
N LYS A 300 0.25 -16.45 26.59
CA LYS A 300 -0.91 -17.16 27.16
C LYS A 300 -1.85 -16.23 27.93
N THR A 301 -1.32 -15.16 28.51
CA THR A 301 -2.06 -14.28 29.43
C THR A 301 -2.11 -12.84 28.99
N CYS A 302 -1.28 -12.43 28.03
CA CYS A 302 -1.24 -11.03 27.61
C CYS A 302 -2.53 -10.66 26.89
N LEU A 303 -3.01 -9.47 27.24
CA LEU A 303 -4.01 -8.73 26.49
C LEU A 303 -3.39 -7.37 26.17
N TYR A 304 -3.54 -6.90 24.93
CA TYR A 304 -3.01 -5.62 24.53
C TYR A 304 -3.61 -4.48 25.36
N HIS A 305 -2.74 -3.58 25.80
CA HIS A 305 -3.11 -2.31 26.41
C HIS A 305 -2.02 -1.29 26.08
N LYS A 306 -2.42 -0.07 25.71
CA LYS A 306 -1.51 0.98 25.22
C LYS A 306 -0.31 1.27 26.14
N THR A 307 -0.53 1.22 27.45
CA THR A 307 0.48 1.50 28.48
C THR A 307 1.06 0.26 29.15
N LEU A 308 0.22 -0.71 29.55
CA LEU A 308 0.63 -1.87 30.34
C LEU A 308 1.31 -2.94 29.48
N HIS A 309 0.74 -3.24 28.30
CA HIS A 309 1.15 -4.34 27.43
C HIS A 309 1.19 -3.92 25.94
N PRO A 310 2.02 -2.93 25.58
CA PRO A 310 2.03 -2.35 24.22
C PRO A 310 2.54 -3.30 23.14
N LEU A 311 3.22 -4.38 23.52
CA LEU A 311 3.79 -5.37 22.59
C LEU A 311 2.96 -6.65 22.48
N CYS A 312 1.84 -6.76 23.20
CA CYS A 312 0.99 -7.94 23.09
C CYS A 312 0.26 -7.95 21.74
N PRO A 313 0.36 -9.03 20.94
CA PRO A 313 -0.31 -9.11 19.64
C PRO A 313 -1.76 -9.61 19.72
N VAL A 314 -2.33 -9.75 20.92
CA VAL A 314 -3.69 -10.23 21.18
C VAL A 314 -4.53 -9.06 21.67
N PHE A 315 -5.57 -8.71 20.92
CA PHE A 315 -6.42 -7.55 21.13
C PHE A 315 -7.84 -7.99 21.43
N GLN A 316 -8.51 -7.36 22.38
CA GLN A 316 -9.95 -7.53 22.58
C GLN A 316 -10.71 -6.58 21.65
N LEU A 317 -11.76 -7.07 20.97
CA LEU A 317 -12.49 -6.25 19.99
C LEU A 317 -13.17 -5.03 20.63
N GLY A 318 -13.74 -5.18 21.83
CA GLY A 318 -14.30 -4.04 22.58
C GLY A 318 -13.28 -2.93 22.82
N TYR A 319 -12.07 -3.30 23.25
CA TYR A 319 -10.97 -2.35 23.47
C TYR A 319 -10.55 -1.64 22.18
N VAL A 320 -10.43 -2.37 21.06
CA VAL A 320 -10.10 -1.80 19.75
C VAL A 320 -11.13 -0.77 19.30
N VAL A 321 -12.42 -1.06 19.49
CA VAL A 321 -13.52 -0.14 19.14
C VAL A 321 -13.54 1.07 20.08
N GLN A 322 -13.30 0.87 21.37
CA GLN A 322 -13.26 1.96 22.34
C GLN A 322 -12.11 2.93 22.07
N GLU A 323 -10.90 2.43 21.79
CA GLU A 323 -9.74 3.27 21.47
C GLU A 323 -9.88 3.98 20.11
N SER A 324 -10.72 3.47 19.21
CA SER A 324 -11.03 4.14 17.94
C SER A 324 -11.98 5.35 18.11
N GLY A 325 -12.54 5.55 19.32
CA GLY A 325 -13.50 6.59 19.63
C GLY A 325 -14.96 6.22 19.32
N GLN A 326 -15.24 4.93 19.07
CA GLN A 326 -16.58 4.44 18.74
C GLN A 326 -17.19 3.63 19.90
N ASN A 327 -18.51 3.46 19.91
CA ASN A 327 -19.21 2.62 20.88
C ASN A 327 -19.55 1.26 20.25
N PHE A 328 -19.16 0.16 20.92
CA PHE A 328 -19.37 -1.18 20.40
C PHE A 328 -20.85 -1.52 20.18
N SER A 329 -21.74 -1.15 21.09
CA SER A 329 -23.16 -1.52 21.00
C SER A 329 -23.85 -0.90 19.77
N THR A 330 -23.62 0.38 19.52
CA THR A 330 -24.20 1.07 18.35
C THR A 330 -23.56 0.61 17.05
N LEU A 331 -22.25 0.36 17.08
CA LEU A 331 -21.50 -0.16 15.94
C LEU A 331 -21.92 -1.59 15.59
N ALA A 332 -22.23 -2.42 16.59
CA ALA A 332 -22.67 -3.80 16.39
C ALA A 332 -24.06 -3.89 15.73
N GLU A 333 -24.95 -2.93 16.01
CA GLU A 333 -26.31 -2.90 15.45
C GLU A 333 -26.33 -2.62 13.95
N LYS A 334 -25.62 -1.58 13.49
CA LYS A 334 -25.63 -1.12 12.08
C LYS A 334 -24.41 -1.57 11.28
N GLY A 335 -23.38 -2.01 11.98
CA GLY A 335 -22.06 -2.25 11.42
C GLY A 335 -21.25 -0.98 11.21
N GLY A 336 -19.94 -1.12 11.08
CA GLY A 336 -19.04 -0.02 10.71
C GLY A 336 -17.60 -0.47 10.57
N VAL A 337 -16.69 0.48 10.38
CA VAL A 337 -15.30 0.20 9.98
C VAL A 337 -14.32 0.78 10.99
N VAL A 338 -13.39 -0.05 11.46
CA VAL A 338 -12.33 0.34 12.39
C VAL A 338 -10.96 0.12 11.74
N GLY A 339 -10.14 1.16 11.65
CA GLY A 339 -8.77 1.10 11.18
C GLY A 339 -7.81 0.66 12.29
N ILE A 340 -6.98 -0.35 12.05
CA ILE A 340 -5.85 -0.71 12.92
C ILE A 340 -4.55 -0.40 12.17
N THR A 341 -3.80 0.54 12.72
CA THR A 341 -2.55 1.06 12.19
C THR A 341 -1.38 0.44 12.94
N ILE A 342 -0.45 -0.20 12.22
CA ILE A 342 0.80 -0.74 12.80
C ILE A 342 1.96 0.08 12.25
N ASP A 343 2.45 1.04 13.03
CA ASP A 343 3.58 1.87 12.64
C ASP A 343 4.92 1.24 13.04
N TRP A 344 5.91 1.40 12.17
CA TRP A 344 7.26 0.87 12.33
C TRP A 344 8.28 1.97 12.07
N HIS A 345 8.42 2.87 13.04
CA HIS A 345 9.45 3.90 13.01
C HIS A 345 10.78 3.34 13.52
N CYS A 346 11.59 2.81 12.60
CA CYS A 346 12.82 2.10 12.93
C CYS A 346 14.06 2.81 12.44
N ASP A 347 14.92 3.20 13.39
CA ASP A 347 16.26 3.69 13.12
C ASP A 347 17.24 2.51 13.12
N LEU A 348 17.73 2.15 11.93
CA LEU A 348 18.61 0.99 11.72
C LEU A 348 20.09 1.28 12.02
N ASP A 349 20.44 2.51 12.43
CA ASP A 349 21.78 2.78 12.99
C ASP A 349 21.93 2.15 14.37
N TRP A 350 20.81 1.99 15.08
CA TRP A 350 20.73 1.25 16.33
C TRP A 350 20.46 -0.24 16.09
N HIS A 351 20.64 -1.05 17.14
CA HIS A 351 20.33 -2.47 17.05
C HIS A 351 18.83 -2.67 16.75
N VAL A 352 18.54 -3.62 15.84
CA VAL A 352 17.18 -3.98 15.36
C VAL A 352 16.17 -4.33 16.48
N ARG A 353 16.62 -4.49 17.73
CA ARG A 353 15.76 -4.73 18.90
C ARG A 353 14.93 -3.51 19.29
N HIS A 354 15.41 -2.30 18.94
CA HIS A 354 14.73 -1.05 19.23
C HIS A 354 13.62 -0.76 18.20
N CYS A 355 13.65 -1.44 17.05
CA CYS A 355 12.58 -1.46 16.07
C CYS A 355 11.42 -2.30 16.60
N LYS A 356 10.41 -1.61 17.15
CA LYS A 356 9.20 -2.19 17.74
C LYS A 356 7.96 -1.58 17.08
N PRO A 357 6.85 -2.36 16.97
CA PRO A 357 5.61 -1.85 16.39
C PRO A 357 4.89 -0.92 17.36
N ILE A 358 4.23 0.10 16.82
CA ILE A 358 3.30 0.95 17.54
C ILE A 358 1.91 0.73 16.94
N TYR A 359 0.92 0.46 17.78
CA TYR A 359 -0.46 0.21 17.35
C TYR A 359 -1.32 1.45 17.61
N GLU A 360 -2.06 1.89 16.59
CA GLU A 360 -3.05 2.96 16.68
C GLU A 360 -4.39 2.49 16.10
N PHE A 361 -5.48 3.04 16.64
CA PHE A 361 -6.84 2.67 16.26
C PHE A 361 -7.59 3.91 15.80
N HIS A 362 -8.36 3.78 14.73
CA HIS A 362 -9.09 4.90 14.13
C HIS A 362 -10.50 4.50 13.72
N GLY A 363 -11.52 5.29 14.07
CA GLY A 363 -12.83 5.16 13.46
C GLY A 363 -12.79 5.65 12.01
N LEU A 364 -13.04 4.77 11.03
CA LEU A 364 -12.98 5.12 9.61
C LEU A 364 -14.35 5.53 9.03
N TYR A 365 -15.40 5.50 9.86
CA TYR A 365 -16.77 5.79 9.45
C TYR A 365 -17.27 7.06 10.14
N GLU A 366 -17.68 8.05 9.35
CA GLU A 366 -18.46 9.19 9.82
C GLU A 366 -19.94 8.88 9.62
N GLU A 367 -20.76 9.12 10.65
CA GLU A 367 -22.22 8.97 10.56
C GLU A 367 -22.80 10.02 9.61
N LYS A 368 -22.85 9.70 8.32
CA LYS A 368 -23.61 10.47 7.32
C LYS A 368 -24.97 9.82 7.13
N ASN A 369 -26.02 10.65 7.13
CA ASN A 369 -27.43 10.22 7.06
C ASN A 369 -27.81 9.33 5.85
N LEU A 370 -26.95 9.23 4.82
CA LEU A 370 -27.23 8.46 3.60
C LEU A 370 -26.92 6.97 3.72
N SER A 371 -25.96 6.59 4.56
CA SER A 371 -25.58 5.21 4.81
C SER A 371 -24.98 5.14 6.21
N PRO A 372 -25.73 4.69 7.22
CA PRO A 372 -25.30 4.78 8.61
C PRO A 372 -24.48 3.57 9.09
N GLY A 373 -24.02 2.68 8.21
CA GLY A 373 -23.28 1.49 8.62
C GLY A 373 -22.69 0.66 7.50
N PHE A 374 -22.19 -0.53 7.86
CA PHE A 374 -21.59 -1.50 6.93
C PHE A 374 -22.30 -2.85 6.99
N ASN A 375 -22.78 -3.33 5.85
CA ASN A 375 -23.43 -4.63 5.73
C ASN A 375 -23.07 -5.33 4.41
N PHE A 376 -23.13 -6.66 4.40
CA PHE A 376 -23.08 -7.47 3.17
C PHE A 376 -24.10 -8.61 3.24
N ARG A 377 -24.41 -9.18 2.06
CA ARG A 377 -25.28 -10.35 1.92
C ARG A 377 -24.47 -11.54 1.46
N LYS A 378 -24.67 -12.69 2.07
CA LYS A 378 -24.03 -13.94 1.66
C LYS A 378 -25.05 -15.10 1.70
N PRO A 379 -25.12 -15.91 0.62
CA PRO A 379 -25.85 -17.16 0.68
C PRO A 379 -25.06 -18.21 1.49
N ALA A 380 -25.74 -18.89 2.39
CA ALA A 380 -25.27 -20.04 3.14
C ALA A 380 -26.19 -21.23 2.83
N GLY A 381 -25.84 -22.00 1.78
CA GLY A 381 -26.68 -23.13 1.36
C GLY A 381 -28.07 -22.68 0.85
N SER A 382 -29.15 -23.11 1.51
CA SER A 382 -30.54 -22.72 1.20
C SER A 382 -31.03 -21.48 1.95
N GLU A 383 -30.14 -20.74 2.60
CA GLU A 383 -30.45 -19.55 3.41
C GLU A 383 -29.63 -18.36 2.92
N THR A 384 -30.21 -17.17 2.94
CA THR A 384 -29.45 -15.92 2.71
C THR A 384 -29.33 -15.18 4.03
N LEU A 385 -28.08 -14.89 4.41
CA LEU A 385 -27.74 -14.11 5.59
C LEU A 385 -27.43 -12.67 5.14
N LYS A 386 -28.15 -11.68 5.67
CA LYS A 386 -27.79 -10.27 5.57
C LYS A 386 -27.33 -9.80 6.94
N SER A 387 -26.08 -9.38 7.06
CA SER A 387 -25.49 -9.09 8.37
C SER A 387 -25.05 -7.63 8.47
N PRO A 388 -25.49 -6.87 9.50
CA PRO A 388 -24.77 -5.69 9.98
C PRO A 388 -23.48 -6.12 10.68
N ILE A 389 -22.38 -5.43 10.38
CA ILE A 389 -21.06 -6.01 10.59
C ILE A 389 -20.01 -5.00 11.05
N LEU A 390 -19.14 -5.44 11.95
CA LEU A 390 -17.87 -4.80 12.22
C LEU A 390 -16.83 -5.21 11.17
N CYS A 391 -16.35 -4.26 10.38
CA CYS A 391 -15.23 -4.41 9.45
C CYS A 391 -13.96 -3.77 10.03
N PRO A 392 -13.22 -4.49 10.88
CA PRO A 392 -11.87 -4.06 11.22
C PRO A 392 -10.96 -4.15 9.98
N TRP A 393 -10.53 -3.00 9.50
CA TRP A 393 -9.56 -2.84 8.43
C TRP A 393 -8.17 -2.64 9.07
N VAL A 394 -7.24 -3.59 8.92
CA VAL A 394 -5.87 -3.43 9.43
C VAL A 394 -5.03 -2.77 8.33
N SER A 395 -4.91 -1.46 8.37
CA SER A 395 -4.03 -0.71 7.50
C SER A 395 -2.67 -0.56 8.13
N VAL A 396 -1.64 -1.24 7.64
CA VAL A 396 -0.26 -0.83 7.95
C VAL A 396 0.04 0.41 7.13
N PRO A 397 0.08 1.64 7.70
CA PRO A 397 0.38 2.80 6.91
C PRO A 397 1.80 2.64 6.34
N LEU A 398 1.93 2.77 5.03
CA LEU A 398 3.23 3.04 4.41
C LEU A 398 3.54 4.52 4.68
N ARG A 399 3.86 4.88 5.94
CA ARG A 399 4.35 6.23 6.22
C ARG A 399 5.82 6.27 5.87
N PHE A 400 6.09 7.04 4.82
CA PHE A 400 7.39 7.52 4.43
C PHE A 400 7.72 8.73 5.29
N THR A 401 8.78 8.60 6.08
CA THR A 401 9.66 9.71 6.45
C THR A 401 11.07 9.23 6.17
#